data_AF-A0A4R0XKA4-F1
#
_entry.id   AF-A0A4R0XKA4-F1
#
_cell.length_a   1.000
_cell.length_b   1.000
_cell.length_c   1.000
_cell.angle_alpha   90.00
_cell.angle_beta   90.00
_cell.angle_gamma   90.00
#
_symmetry.space_group_name_H-M   'P 1'
#
loop_
_entity.id
_entity.type
_entity.pdbx_description
1 polymer ?
#
loop_
_entity_poly.entity_id
_entity_poly.type
_entity_poly.pdbx_seq_one_letter_code
_entity_poly.pdbx_strand_id
1 'polypeptide(L)'
;MMKRIYATFLAALLIATLAPECQGQYTTDWVANTFGTNATRVGSVARSMWIAPEGVIYTASMWDENEGGVAIYQNGQGLGSIGGHGDFQGSAITGNATSIFAALHFNTAYGSGTVARYNRTTQTRDVLIPVSATTTEQRADVITGLATSGSLLYASDFPGNRVRVYTTDGVWRQDIAVACPGALAVDSAGNIWVAQKSAGAILEFNPAGVLVNTIQMSVASRPSSLYFDSSTGCLMIGDQGPDMNIKIYNILGVPFPVGTFGIQGGYLDTTTGIKGRVGDKRFTRVTGIGKDAAGNLYVLNNPWGGSWDLGRDGGTDIHSYDGFGHLQWKLQSLNFEGVAAPDPGTDGAYFYGGTNIYTGTAGGTFVANTVDPIDYPSDPRININDRSRDEHLGQLATVGANRILVASGQNPDTFYFFHFNAANGYIAIPDATLPGTAFNTTAPVRDGFCLDSKGDVWAGLDKTNAIWHYPLTGFDVNGQPGWGAGIATPIPGTITPLTRIIYLPESDTMILAQGVVGSTDWTSIGTRIEVYHGWLAGNTTIPNPVINLTRANPKSITAAGNYLFVGYVHTVPNVDAFNLTTGGLDTTLINSNPYTVYVGNDVDSMYGLRSYLRSNGEYVVTKDNYNGTSVIIYRWTP
;
A
#
# COMPACT_ATOMS: atom_id res chain seq x y z
N MET A 1 27.76 -6.21 68.56
CA MET A 1 27.52 -6.81 67.22
C MET A 1 26.13 -6.50 66.64
N MET A 2 25.39 -5.50 67.16
CA MET A 2 23.98 -5.27 66.78
C MET A 2 23.72 -3.92 66.09
N LYS A 3 24.67 -2.98 66.12
CA LYS A 3 24.54 -1.65 65.47
C LYS A 3 25.06 -1.58 64.04
N ARG A 4 25.78 -2.60 63.55
CA ARG A 4 26.32 -2.64 62.17
C ARG A 4 25.40 -3.36 61.18
N ILE A 5 24.43 -4.15 61.65
CA ILE A 5 23.51 -4.91 60.78
C ILE A 5 22.33 -4.04 60.30
N TYR A 6 21.88 -3.08 61.11
CA TYR A 6 20.80 -2.15 60.72
C TYR A 6 21.22 -1.13 59.65
N ALA A 7 22.49 -0.69 59.64
CA ALA A 7 22.99 0.25 58.63
C ALA A 7 23.12 -0.40 57.25
N THR A 8 23.48 -1.69 57.19
CA THR A 8 23.61 -2.42 55.92
C THR A 8 22.23 -2.80 55.34
N PHE A 9 21.24 -3.09 56.20
CA PHE A 9 19.86 -3.33 55.75
C PHE A 9 19.15 -2.05 55.27
N LEU A 10 19.40 -0.90 55.89
CA LEU A 10 18.83 0.38 55.43
C LEU A 10 19.47 0.85 54.11
N ALA A 11 20.78 0.62 53.91
CA ALA A 11 21.44 0.93 52.65
C ALA A 11 21.00 -0.01 51.51
N ALA A 12 20.76 -1.29 51.78
CA ALA A 12 20.19 -2.21 50.79
C ALA A 12 18.73 -1.89 50.45
N LEU A 13 17.92 -1.39 51.40
CA LEU A 13 16.56 -0.92 51.14
C LEU A 13 16.53 0.42 50.37
N LEU A 14 17.48 1.33 50.60
CA LEU A 14 17.56 2.60 49.86
C LEU A 14 18.22 2.50 48.48
N ILE A 15 19.02 1.46 48.23
CA ILE A 15 19.58 1.18 46.89
C ILE A 15 18.55 0.44 46.01
N ALA A 16 17.55 -0.23 46.60
CA ALA A 16 16.44 -0.84 45.88
C ALA A 16 15.35 0.18 45.42
N THR A 17 15.41 1.43 45.88
CA THR A 17 14.45 2.49 45.51
C THR A 17 15.01 3.55 44.57
N LEU A 18 16.19 3.31 44.00
CA LEU A 18 16.78 4.12 42.94
C LEU A 18 17.26 3.21 41.80
N ALA A 19 16.38 2.31 41.36
CA ALA A 19 16.44 1.92 39.96
C ALA A 19 16.08 3.18 39.15
N PRO A 20 16.86 3.61 38.15
CA PRO A 20 16.35 4.59 37.20
C PRO A 20 15.02 4.05 36.67
N GLU A 21 14.00 4.90 36.60
CA GLU A 21 12.76 4.56 35.90
C GLU A 21 13.14 3.91 34.57
N CYS A 22 12.69 2.67 34.42
CA CYS A 22 13.14 1.77 33.39
C CYS A 22 12.98 2.44 32.03
N GLN A 23 14.07 2.57 31.28
CA GLN A 23 14.04 2.94 29.88
C GLN A 23 13.16 1.92 29.13
N GLY A 24 11.98 2.38 28.70
CA GLY A 24 11.08 1.71 27.75
C GLY A 24 9.79 1.15 28.37
N GLN A 25 8.81 2.00 28.72
CA GLN A 25 7.43 1.54 29.00
C GLN A 25 6.67 1.11 27.72
N TYR A 26 7.28 1.25 26.55
CA TYR A 26 6.70 0.89 25.24
C TYR A 26 7.73 0.29 24.29
N THR A 27 7.25 -0.41 23.27
CA THR A 27 8.07 -0.96 22.18
C THR A 27 7.63 -0.43 20.82
N THR A 28 8.60 -0.18 19.92
CA THR A 28 8.38 0.19 18.52
C THR A 28 8.71 -0.97 17.58
N ASP A 29 7.80 -1.22 16.65
CA ASP A 29 7.86 -2.30 15.67
C ASP A 29 7.18 -1.87 14.35
N TRP A 30 7.17 -2.72 13.32
CA TRP A 30 6.55 -2.41 12.03
C TRP A 30 6.00 -3.65 11.31
N VAL A 31 5.10 -3.39 10.35
CA VAL A 31 4.63 -4.35 9.34
C VAL A 31 4.60 -3.72 7.95
N ALA A 32 4.30 -4.52 6.93
CA ALA A 32 4.03 -4.12 5.54
C ALA A 32 5.24 -3.71 4.67
N ASN A 33 6.45 -3.67 5.22
CA ASN A 33 7.69 -3.66 4.44
C ASN A 33 8.63 -4.75 4.96
N THR A 34 9.31 -5.47 4.06
CA THR A 34 10.28 -6.52 4.45
C THR A 34 11.37 -5.98 5.36
N PHE A 35 11.78 -4.72 5.19
CA PHE A 35 12.79 -4.09 6.02
C PHE A 35 12.23 -2.89 6.77
N GLY A 36 12.68 -2.71 8.01
CA GLY A 36 12.20 -1.64 8.88
C GLY A 36 12.95 -0.32 8.74
N THR A 37 14.13 -0.30 8.09
CA THR A 37 14.95 0.92 7.98
C THR A 37 14.79 1.59 6.63
N ASN A 38 14.89 2.93 6.61
CA ASN A 38 14.75 3.70 5.37
C ASN A 38 15.82 3.37 4.33
N ALA A 39 17.04 3.02 4.77
CA ALA A 39 18.18 2.77 3.89
C ALA A 39 18.12 1.41 3.19
N THR A 40 17.40 0.45 3.77
CA THR A 40 17.31 -0.92 3.26
C THR A 40 15.91 -1.26 2.75
N ARG A 41 14.94 -0.35 2.86
CA ARG A 41 13.52 -0.61 2.56
C ARG A 41 13.34 -1.17 1.14
N VAL A 42 12.29 -1.97 0.98
CA VAL A 42 11.81 -2.31 -0.37
C VAL A 42 11.05 -1.10 -0.90
N GLY A 43 11.36 -0.72 -2.13
CA GLY A 43 10.81 0.46 -2.77
C GLY A 43 9.35 0.24 -3.16
N SER A 44 8.58 1.32 -3.13
CA SER A 44 7.16 1.27 -3.44
C SER A 44 6.91 1.11 -4.94
N VAL A 45 5.82 0.41 -5.27
CA VAL A 45 5.17 0.46 -6.57
C VAL A 45 6.04 0.01 -7.75
N ALA A 46 6.83 -1.04 -7.58
CA ALA A 46 7.51 -1.69 -8.69
C ALA A 46 6.46 -2.24 -9.68
N ARG A 47 6.46 -1.76 -10.93
CA ARG A 47 5.49 -2.15 -11.98
C ARG A 47 6.11 -2.97 -13.10
N SER A 48 7.42 -2.91 -13.24
CA SER A 48 8.20 -3.73 -14.17
C SER A 48 9.55 -4.09 -13.56
N MET A 49 10.16 -5.17 -14.07
CA MET A 49 11.39 -5.73 -13.52
C MET A 49 12.28 -6.30 -14.61
N TRP A 50 13.60 -6.12 -14.46
CA TRP A 50 14.62 -6.79 -15.25
C TRP A 50 15.61 -7.49 -14.34
N ILE A 51 16.02 -8.70 -14.73
CA ILE A 51 16.96 -9.54 -13.99
C ILE A 51 18.26 -9.62 -14.78
N ALA A 52 19.36 -9.21 -14.17
CA ALA A 52 20.68 -9.38 -14.72
C ALA A 52 21.15 -10.85 -14.57
N PRO A 53 21.99 -11.37 -15.47
CA PRO A 53 22.48 -12.76 -15.40
C PRO A 53 23.12 -13.14 -14.05
N GLU A 54 23.74 -12.19 -13.36
CA GLU A 54 24.35 -12.35 -12.04
C GLU A 54 23.36 -12.28 -10.85
N GLY A 55 22.06 -12.23 -11.12
CA GLY A 55 21.00 -12.23 -10.09
C GLY A 55 20.69 -10.86 -9.48
N VAL A 56 21.18 -9.76 -10.08
CA VAL A 56 20.77 -8.40 -9.70
C VAL A 56 19.40 -8.09 -10.30
N ILE A 57 18.49 -7.61 -9.47
CA ILE A 57 17.13 -7.22 -9.82
C ILE A 57 17.06 -5.72 -9.94
N TYR A 58 16.51 -5.23 -11.05
CA TYR A 58 16.17 -3.83 -11.23
C TYR A 58 14.66 -3.72 -11.41
N THR A 59 14.01 -2.92 -10.58
CA THR A 59 12.57 -2.66 -10.69
C THR A 59 12.33 -1.21 -11.05
N ALA A 60 11.34 -0.91 -11.87
CA ALA A 60 10.91 0.47 -12.12
C ALA A 60 9.56 0.78 -11.48
N SER A 61 9.47 1.94 -10.85
CA SER A 61 8.26 2.53 -10.26
C SER A 61 8.13 3.99 -10.71
N MET A 62 6.92 4.55 -10.65
CA MET A 62 6.75 5.98 -10.88
C MET A 62 7.03 6.77 -9.61
N TRP A 63 6.67 6.24 -8.45
CA TRP A 63 6.83 6.95 -7.19
C TRP A 63 7.45 6.07 -6.09
N ASP A 64 8.44 6.64 -5.41
CA ASP A 64 8.99 6.19 -4.13
C ASP A 64 9.48 7.43 -3.36
N GLU A 65 8.78 7.81 -2.28
CA GLU A 65 8.86 9.14 -1.65
C GLU A 65 10.28 9.61 -1.29
N ASN A 66 11.19 8.69 -0.99
CA ASN A 66 12.55 9.02 -0.53
C ASN A 66 13.65 8.23 -1.27
N GLU A 67 13.38 7.70 -2.47
CA GLU A 67 14.36 6.99 -3.29
C GLU A 67 14.20 7.31 -4.79
N GLY A 68 15.06 6.69 -5.62
CA GLY A 68 14.91 6.70 -7.06
C GLY A 68 13.87 5.70 -7.55
N GLY A 69 13.18 6.03 -8.65
CA GLY A 69 12.17 5.14 -9.25
C GLY A 69 12.75 3.91 -9.97
N VAL A 70 14.06 3.65 -9.93
CA VAL A 70 14.63 2.34 -10.27
C VAL A 70 15.37 1.75 -9.07
N ALA A 71 14.71 0.87 -8.32
CA ALA A 71 15.32 0.19 -7.17
C ALA A 71 16.13 -1.05 -7.57
N ILE A 72 17.18 -1.35 -6.80
CA ILE A 72 18.15 -2.41 -7.09
C ILE A 72 18.19 -3.41 -5.92
N TYR A 73 18.06 -4.70 -6.23
CA TYR A 73 18.16 -5.78 -5.23
C TYR A 73 19.10 -6.89 -5.68
N GLN A 74 19.68 -7.60 -4.73
CA GLN A 74 20.36 -8.87 -4.99
C GLN A 74 20.31 -9.74 -3.73
N ASN A 75 20.11 -11.04 -3.88
CA ASN A 75 20.08 -12.01 -2.77
C ASN A 75 19.12 -11.59 -1.63
N GLY A 76 17.96 -11.03 -2.00
CA GLY A 76 16.96 -10.57 -1.05
C GLY A 76 17.42 -9.38 -0.21
N GLN A 77 18.30 -8.50 -0.70
CA GLN A 77 18.76 -7.28 -0.04
C GLN A 77 18.72 -6.09 -1.00
N GLY A 78 18.49 -4.87 -0.48
CA GLY A 78 18.58 -3.61 -1.24
C GLY A 78 20.02 -3.17 -1.49
N LEU A 79 20.29 -2.69 -2.71
CA LEU A 79 21.60 -2.17 -3.15
C LEU A 79 21.55 -0.69 -3.56
N GLY A 80 20.44 -0.01 -3.27
CA GLY A 80 20.18 1.39 -3.62
C GLY A 80 19.27 1.52 -4.83
N SER A 81 19.26 2.72 -5.43
CA SER A 81 18.36 3.08 -6.54
C SER A 81 19.02 4.03 -7.54
N ILE A 82 18.40 4.15 -8.71
CA ILE A 82 18.77 5.06 -9.79
C ILE A 82 17.65 6.08 -10.00
N GLY A 83 18.03 7.34 -10.24
CA GLY A 83 17.11 8.45 -10.50
C GLY A 83 16.45 9.00 -9.24
N GLY A 84 15.47 9.87 -9.41
CA GLY A 84 14.61 10.39 -8.35
C GLY A 84 13.20 9.80 -8.40
N HIS A 85 12.41 10.17 -7.40
CA HIS A 85 10.97 9.93 -7.39
C HIS A 85 10.30 10.72 -8.53
N GLY A 86 9.37 10.09 -9.25
CA GLY A 86 8.70 10.73 -10.39
C GLY A 86 9.53 10.81 -11.68
N ASP A 87 10.76 10.27 -11.73
CA ASP A 87 11.58 10.28 -12.95
C ASP A 87 11.08 9.27 -14.01
N PHE A 88 10.43 8.19 -13.59
CA PHE A 88 10.10 7.04 -14.43
C PHE A 88 8.59 6.80 -14.53
N GLN A 89 8.13 6.14 -15.59
CA GLN A 89 6.73 5.68 -15.67
C GLN A 89 6.48 4.45 -14.79
N GLY A 90 7.54 3.69 -14.48
CA GLY A 90 7.47 2.35 -13.88
C GLY A 90 7.00 1.25 -14.86
N SER A 91 6.39 1.62 -15.98
CA SER A 91 5.74 0.72 -16.94
C SER A 91 6.68 -0.22 -17.70
N ALA A 92 7.94 0.17 -17.92
CA ALA A 92 8.88 -0.64 -18.68
C ALA A 92 10.34 -0.41 -18.28
N ILE A 93 11.06 -1.52 -18.12
CA ILE A 93 12.49 -1.56 -17.84
C ILE A 93 13.12 -2.77 -18.56
N THR A 94 14.37 -2.63 -18.99
CA THR A 94 15.22 -3.72 -19.47
C THR A 94 16.69 -3.36 -19.24
N GLY A 95 17.61 -4.27 -19.51
CA GLY A 95 19.03 -4.02 -19.35
C GLY A 95 19.90 -4.90 -20.24
N ASN A 96 21.20 -4.68 -20.15
CA ASN A 96 22.22 -5.54 -20.74
C ASN A 96 23.43 -5.60 -19.81
N ALA A 97 24.58 -6.07 -20.30
CA ALA A 97 25.79 -6.21 -19.48
C ALA A 97 26.22 -4.90 -18.78
N THR A 98 26.02 -3.74 -19.41
CA THR A 98 26.55 -2.46 -18.92
C THR A 98 25.49 -1.42 -18.60
N SER A 99 24.26 -1.60 -19.08
CA SER A 99 23.24 -0.54 -19.10
C SER A 99 21.88 -1.01 -18.62
N ILE A 100 21.12 -0.10 -18.01
CA ILE A 100 19.67 -0.18 -17.79
C ILE A 100 18.98 0.79 -18.72
N PHE A 101 17.83 0.38 -19.25
CA PHE A 101 16.93 1.22 -20.04
C PHE A 101 15.58 1.27 -19.34
N ALA A 102 15.08 2.46 -19.07
CA ALA A 102 13.80 2.64 -18.39
C ALA A 102 12.97 3.75 -19.05
N ALA A 103 11.65 3.55 -19.10
CA ALA A 103 10.70 4.54 -19.58
C ALA A 103 10.63 5.72 -18.61
N LEU A 104 10.84 6.94 -19.11
CA LEU A 104 10.82 8.15 -18.30
C LEU A 104 9.40 8.71 -18.18
N HIS A 105 9.06 9.21 -16.99
CA HIS A 105 7.81 9.94 -16.76
C HIS A 105 7.77 11.23 -17.58
N PHE A 106 6.60 11.85 -17.69
CA PHE A 106 6.49 13.16 -18.32
C PHE A 106 7.43 14.18 -17.67
N ASN A 107 8.21 14.87 -18.51
CA ASN A 107 8.97 16.04 -18.12
C ASN A 107 8.90 17.10 -19.22
N THR A 108 8.96 18.37 -18.84
CA THR A 108 8.91 19.49 -19.80
C THR A 108 10.11 19.51 -20.77
N ALA A 109 11.24 18.89 -20.42
CA ALA A 109 12.43 18.84 -21.26
C ALA A 109 12.38 17.79 -22.38
N TYR A 110 11.71 16.66 -22.16
CA TYR A 110 11.73 15.51 -23.08
C TYR A 110 10.37 14.81 -23.30
N GLY A 111 9.28 15.39 -22.77
CA GLY A 111 7.93 14.87 -22.90
C GLY A 111 7.72 13.53 -22.18
N SER A 112 6.69 12.79 -22.58
CA SER A 112 6.31 11.48 -22.01
C SER A 112 6.70 10.27 -22.87
N GLY A 113 7.28 10.48 -24.05
CA GLY A 113 7.61 9.44 -25.03
C GLY A 113 9.07 8.96 -25.01
N THR A 114 9.80 9.13 -23.90
CA THR A 114 11.26 8.97 -23.88
C THR A 114 11.72 7.80 -23.02
N VAL A 115 12.73 7.07 -23.49
CA VAL A 115 13.48 6.06 -22.73
C VAL A 115 14.86 6.60 -22.39
N ALA A 116 15.32 6.41 -21.17
CA ALA A 116 16.68 6.75 -20.77
C ALA A 116 17.56 5.51 -20.61
N ARG A 117 18.83 5.65 -20.96
CA ARG A 117 19.88 4.68 -20.67
C ARG A 117 20.71 5.16 -19.46
N TYR A 118 20.96 4.24 -18.54
CA TYR A 118 21.79 4.44 -17.35
C TYR A 118 22.90 3.40 -17.32
N ASN A 119 24.10 3.81 -16.95
CA ASN A 119 25.20 2.87 -16.71
C ASN A 119 24.95 2.08 -15.41
N ARG A 120 25.08 0.75 -15.45
CA ARG A 120 24.81 -0.12 -14.29
C ARG A 120 25.76 0.09 -13.12
N THR A 121 26.98 0.52 -13.39
CA THR A 121 28.03 0.72 -12.38
C THR A 121 27.99 2.13 -11.80
N THR A 122 27.96 3.16 -12.65
CA THR A 122 27.98 4.56 -12.19
C THR A 122 26.59 5.10 -11.88
N GLN A 123 25.53 4.41 -12.29
CA GLN A 123 24.12 4.80 -12.14
C GLN A 123 23.77 6.13 -12.82
N THR A 124 24.65 6.65 -13.67
CA THR A 124 24.45 7.92 -14.38
C THR A 124 23.71 7.70 -15.68
N ARG A 125 22.76 8.59 -15.99
CA ARG A 125 22.10 8.66 -17.29
C ARG A 125 23.06 9.17 -18.36
N ASP A 126 23.14 8.49 -19.50
CA ASP A 126 24.03 8.88 -20.60
C ASP A 126 23.33 9.07 -21.95
N VAL A 127 22.18 8.43 -22.18
CA VAL A 127 21.42 8.57 -23.45
C VAL A 127 19.93 8.78 -23.18
N LEU A 128 19.30 9.63 -24.01
CA LEU A 128 17.84 9.78 -24.12
C LEU A 128 17.41 9.33 -25.52
N ILE A 129 16.41 8.46 -25.58
CA ILE A 129 15.91 7.86 -26.81
C ILE A 129 14.43 8.26 -26.97
N PRO A 130 14.09 9.14 -27.94
CA PRO A 130 12.71 9.51 -28.20
C PRO A 130 12.01 8.37 -28.93
N VAL A 131 11.11 7.68 -28.23
CA VAL A 131 10.37 6.52 -28.73
C VAL A 131 9.03 6.95 -29.30
N SER A 132 8.24 7.76 -28.59
CA SER A 132 6.91 8.19 -29.04
C SER A 132 6.90 9.63 -29.56
N ALA A 133 5.95 9.92 -30.46
CA ALA A 133 5.62 11.29 -30.84
C ALA A 133 4.74 11.99 -29.78
N THR A 134 4.11 11.21 -28.89
CA THR A 134 3.34 11.71 -27.77
C THR A 134 4.27 12.31 -26.71
N THR A 135 4.02 13.57 -26.35
CA THR A 135 4.90 14.33 -25.42
C THR A 135 4.18 14.92 -24.22
N THR A 136 2.85 14.92 -24.17
CA THR A 136 2.06 15.67 -23.17
C THR A 136 1.37 14.80 -22.12
N GLU A 137 1.40 13.48 -22.27
CA GLU A 137 0.72 12.57 -21.36
C GLU A 137 1.41 12.52 -20.00
N GLN A 138 0.77 13.08 -18.97
CA GLN A 138 1.36 13.14 -17.62
C GLN A 138 1.01 11.94 -16.75
N ARG A 139 -0.07 11.23 -17.05
CA ARG A 139 -0.62 10.17 -16.17
C ARG A 139 -1.00 8.93 -16.98
N ALA A 140 -0.18 8.58 -17.95
CA ALA A 140 -0.38 7.41 -18.79
C ALA A 140 0.94 6.74 -19.14
N ASP A 141 0.90 5.43 -19.31
CA ASP A 141 2.02 4.65 -19.83
C ASP A 141 2.11 4.86 -21.35
N VAL A 142 3.09 5.63 -21.79
CA VAL A 142 3.36 5.84 -23.22
C VAL A 142 4.24 4.71 -23.75
N ILE A 143 5.20 4.27 -22.94
CA ILE A 143 6.10 3.16 -23.26
C ILE A 143 5.75 1.99 -22.36
N THR A 144 5.25 0.91 -22.94
CA THR A 144 4.57 -0.19 -22.21
C THR A 144 5.35 -1.50 -22.21
N GLY A 145 6.54 -1.50 -22.81
CA GLY A 145 7.43 -2.66 -22.85
C GLY A 145 8.79 -2.30 -23.43
N LEU A 146 9.84 -2.90 -22.88
CA LEU A 146 11.21 -2.77 -23.35
C LEU A 146 11.88 -4.14 -23.37
N ALA A 147 12.71 -4.40 -24.37
CA ALA A 147 13.56 -5.59 -24.43
C ALA A 147 14.89 -5.26 -25.12
N THR A 148 15.94 -5.98 -24.77
CA THR A 148 17.27 -5.87 -25.40
C THR A 148 17.63 -7.21 -26.03
N SER A 149 18.36 -7.17 -27.14
CA SER A 149 19.00 -8.36 -27.72
C SER A 149 20.21 -7.94 -28.55
N GLY A 150 21.38 -8.46 -28.18
CA GLY A 150 22.65 -8.01 -28.76
C GLY A 150 22.83 -6.50 -28.65
N SER A 151 22.98 -5.82 -29.79
CA SER A 151 23.14 -4.37 -29.88
C SER A 151 21.82 -3.62 -30.11
N LEU A 152 20.67 -4.28 -29.96
CA LEU A 152 19.36 -3.69 -30.21
C LEU A 152 18.55 -3.46 -28.92
N LEU A 153 17.76 -2.39 -28.97
CA LEU A 153 16.70 -2.05 -28.02
C LEU A 153 15.36 -2.04 -28.76
N TYR A 154 14.38 -2.74 -28.21
CA TYR A 154 12.99 -2.76 -28.68
C TYR A 154 12.13 -2.01 -27.68
N ALA A 155 11.24 -1.15 -28.16
CA ALA A 155 10.35 -0.36 -27.31
C ALA A 155 8.92 -0.34 -27.86
N SER A 156 7.95 -0.68 -27.01
CA SER A 156 6.52 -0.60 -27.32
C SER A 156 6.07 0.86 -27.22
N ASP A 157 5.78 1.49 -28.35
CA ASP A 157 5.15 2.80 -28.46
C ASP A 157 3.63 2.60 -28.47
N PHE A 158 3.02 2.63 -27.28
CA PHE A 158 1.59 2.33 -27.11
C PHE A 158 0.69 3.25 -27.94
N PRO A 159 0.76 4.60 -27.82
CA PRO A 159 -0.10 5.49 -28.60
C PRO A 159 0.24 5.45 -30.09
N GLY A 160 1.49 5.14 -30.45
CA GLY A 160 1.92 4.98 -31.83
C GLY A 160 1.49 3.67 -32.51
N ASN A 161 0.92 2.71 -31.77
CA ASN A 161 0.56 1.37 -32.27
C ASN A 161 1.71 0.70 -33.05
N ARG A 162 2.90 0.68 -32.43
CA ARG A 162 4.09 0.07 -33.02
C ARG A 162 5.12 -0.33 -31.98
N VAL A 163 5.97 -1.28 -32.35
CA VAL A 163 7.24 -1.51 -31.67
C VAL A 163 8.33 -0.83 -32.48
N ARG A 164 9.17 -0.04 -31.82
CA ARG A 164 10.29 0.67 -32.43
C ARG A 164 11.60 -0.01 -32.05
N VAL A 165 12.47 -0.16 -33.04
CA VAL A 165 13.77 -0.82 -32.88
C VAL A 165 14.88 0.21 -33.03
N TYR A 166 15.78 0.21 -32.05
CA TYR A 166 16.95 1.08 -32.00
C TYR A 166 18.21 0.23 -31.81
N THR A 167 19.37 0.79 -32.08
CA THR A 167 20.59 0.32 -31.42
C THR A 167 20.54 0.67 -29.94
N THR A 168 21.33 0.00 -29.10
CA THR A 168 21.49 0.35 -27.68
C THR A 168 22.06 1.76 -27.46
N ASP A 169 22.62 2.38 -28.49
CA ASP A 169 23.07 3.78 -28.50
C ASP A 169 22.00 4.77 -28.97
N GLY A 170 20.76 4.30 -29.20
CA GLY A 170 19.62 5.15 -29.54
C GLY A 170 19.45 5.45 -31.03
N VAL A 171 20.17 4.76 -31.92
CA VAL A 171 20.02 4.95 -33.38
C VAL A 171 18.83 4.13 -33.88
N TRP A 172 17.80 4.81 -34.39
CA TRP A 172 16.61 4.15 -34.96
C TRP A 172 16.98 3.20 -36.12
N ARG A 173 16.28 2.06 -36.18
CA ARG A 173 16.48 1.00 -37.20
C ARG A 173 15.23 0.73 -38.02
N GLN A 174 14.10 0.46 -37.36
CA GLN A 174 12.84 0.13 -37.99
C GLN A 174 11.66 0.30 -37.02
N ASP A 175 10.46 0.38 -37.58
CA ASP A 175 9.20 0.30 -36.84
C ASP A 175 8.44 -0.96 -37.29
N ILE A 176 7.82 -1.66 -36.35
CA ILE A 176 6.96 -2.82 -36.57
C ILE A 176 5.54 -2.42 -36.18
N ALA A 177 4.59 -2.47 -37.12
CA ALA A 177 3.20 -2.10 -36.84
C ALA A 177 2.51 -3.16 -35.97
N VAL A 178 1.97 -2.75 -34.83
CA VAL A 178 1.25 -3.64 -33.90
C VAL A 178 0.33 -2.80 -33.01
N ALA A 179 -0.94 -3.14 -32.95
CA ALA A 179 -1.90 -2.39 -32.13
C ALA A 179 -1.67 -2.63 -30.64
N CYS A 180 -1.79 -1.58 -29.82
CA CYS A 180 -1.72 -1.61 -28.36
C CYS A 180 -0.58 -2.51 -27.82
N PRO A 181 0.68 -2.32 -28.27
CA PRO A 181 1.78 -3.18 -27.86
C PRO A 181 2.04 -3.02 -26.36
N GLY A 182 2.36 -4.13 -25.70
CA GLY A 182 2.65 -4.18 -24.27
C GLY A 182 4.05 -4.72 -23.99
N ALA A 183 4.14 -5.66 -23.05
CA ALA A 183 5.38 -6.33 -22.68
C ALA A 183 6.06 -7.01 -23.89
N LEU A 184 7.39 -7.07 -23.83
CA LEU A 184 8.26 -7.54 -24.89
C LEU A 184 9.21 -8.64 -24.39
N ALA A 185 9.49 -9.63 -25.24
CA ALA A 185 10.62 -10.56 -25.07
C ALA A 185 11.25 -10.86 -26.43
N VAL A 186 12.56 -11.11 -26.46
CA VAL A 186 13.26 -11.50 -27.69
C VAL A 186 13.78 -12.93 -27.51
N ASP A 187 13.49 -13.80 -28.48
CA ASP A 187 13.97 -15.17 -28.46
C ASP A 187 15.40 -15.34 -28.99
N SER A 188 15.92 -16.58 -28.95
CA SER A 188 17.26 -16.90 -29.42
C SER A 188 17.46 -16.73 -30.93
N ALA A 189 16.40 -16.70 -31.73
CA ALA A 189 16.46 -16.41 -33.17
C ALA A 189 16.44 -14.91 -33.48
N GLY A 190 16.21 -14.08 -32.45
CA GLY A 190 16.05 -12.64 -32.59
C GLY A 190 14.63 -12.21 -32.95
N ASN A 191 13.65 -13.10 -32.89
CA ASN A 191 12.25 -12.72 -33.09
C ASN A 191 11.75 -11.99 -31.84
N ILE A 192 10.96 -10.95 -32.04
CA ILE A 192 10.33 -10.16 -30.98
C ILE A 192 8.92 -10.69 -30.72
N TRP A 193 8.64 -10.98 -29.47
CA TRP A 193 7.34 -11.39 -28.96
C TRP A 193 6.69 -10.19 -28.28
N VAL A 194 5.47 -9.85 -28.72
CA VAL A 194 4.75 -8.64 -28.31
C VAL A 194 3.41 -9.02 -27.70
N ALA A 195 3.20 -8.70 -26.43
CA ALA A 195 1.91 -8.90 -25.78
C ALA A 195 0.91 -7.82 -26.21
N GLN A 196 -0.31 -8.24 -26.57
CA GLN A 196 -1.48 -7.39 -26.71
C GLN A 196 -2.41 -7.64 -25.53
N LYS A 197 -2.17 -6.92 -24.41
CA LYS A 197 -2.81 -7.16 -23.11
C LYS A 197 -4.33 -7.28 -23.20
N SER A 198 -5.00 -6.31 -23.84
CA SER A 198 -6.47 -6.29 -23.96
C SER A 198 -7.03 -7.33 -24.94
N ALA A 199 -6.23 -7.81 -25.89
CA ALA A 199 -6.64 -8.83 -26.86
C ALA A 199 -6.41 -10.26 -26.35
N GLY A 200 -5.66 -10.44 -25.26
CA GLY A 200 -5.26 -11.77 -24.78
C GLY A 200 -4.40 -12.51 -25.80
N ALA A 201 -3.52 -11.80 -26.52
CA ALA A 201 -2.72 -12.34 -27.61
C ALA A 201 -1.23 -12.00 -27.46
N ILE A 202 -0.35 -12.86 -27.96
CA ILE A 202 1.09 -12.60 -28.08
C ILE A 202 1.49 -12.84 -29.53
N LEU A 203 2.07 -11.82 -30.15
CA LEU A 203 2.43 -11.82 -31.58
C LEU A 203 3.94 -11.99 -31.71
N GLU A 204 4.38 -12.85 -32.62
CA GLU A 204 5.78 -13.05 -32.95
C GLU A 204 6.13 -12.35 -34.26
N PHE A 205 7.14 -11.49 -34.25
CA PHE A 205 7.69 -10.88 -35.47
C PHE A 205 9.15 -11.28 -35.64
N ASN A 206 9.53 -11.66 -36.86
CA ASN A 206 10.93 -11.93 -37.17
C ASN A 206 11.77 -10.63 -37.21
N PRO A 207 13.11 -10.71 -37.34
CA PRO A 207 13.97 -9.51 -37.41
C PRO A 207 13.64 -8.54 -38.55
N ALA A 208 12.94 -8.99 -39.60
CA ALA A 208 12.47 -8.15 -40.70
C ALA A 208 11.11 -7.48 -40.42
N GLY A 209 10.53 -7.66 -39.23
CA GLY A 209 9.24 -7.10 -38.84
C GLY A 209 8.03 -7.82 -39.40
N VAL A 210 8.20 -9.04 -39.92
CA VAL A 210 7.10 -9.85 -40.47
C VAL A 210 6.50 -10.72 -39.38
N LEU A 211 5.16 -10.68 -39.24
CA LEU A 211 4.42 -11.54 -38.32
C LEU A 211 4.60 -13.02 -38.73
N VAL A 212 5.04 -13.86 -37.79
CA VAL A 212 5.32 -15.28 -38.02
C VAL A 212 4.28 -16.17 -37.34
N ASN A 213 3.99 -15.91 -36.05
CA ASN A 213 3.02 -16.67 -35.27
C ASN A 213 2.18 -15.76 -34.36
N THR A 214 1.11 -16.33 -33.82
CA THR A 214 0.30 -15.71 -32.77
C THR A 214 -0.10 -16.77 -31.75
N ILE A 215 0.19 -16.50 -30.47
CA ILE A 215 -0.37 -17.25 -29.34
C ILE A 215 -1.66 -16.55 -28.95
N GLN A 216 -2.79 -17.21 -29.17
CA GLN A 216 -4.08 -16.73 -28.70
C GLN A 216 -4.40 -17.36 -27.34
N MET A 217 -4.49 -16.53 -26.31
CA MET A 217 -4.89 -16.95 -24.96
C MET A 217 -6.42 -16.83 -24.80
N SER A 218 -6.90 -17.17 -23.60
CA SER A 218 -8.27 -16.85 -23.20
C SER A 218 -8.53 -15.36 -23.37
N VAL A 219 -9.72 -14.98 -23.83
CA VAL A 219 -10.13 -13.58 -23.98
C VAL A 219 -10.13 -12.82 -22.64
N ALA A 220 -10.19 -13.53 -21.50
CA ALA A 220 -10.10 -12.96 -20.17
C ALA A 220 -8.66 -12.74 -19.69
N SER A 221 -7.67 -13.38 -20.33
CA SER A 221 -6.25 -13.21 -19.98
C SER A 221 -5.77 -11.80 -20.30
N ARG A 222 -4.87 -11.30 -19.45
CA ARG A 222 -4.23 -10.00 -19.58
C ARG A 222 -2.71 -10.23 -19.53
N PRO A 223 -2.09 -10.70 -20.63
CA PRO A 223 -0.65 -10.93 -20.67
C PRO A 223 0.09 -9.60 -20.42
N SER A 224 0.80 -9.52 -19.30
CA SER A 224 1.38 -8.29 -18.76
C SER A 224 2.89 -8.32 -18.63
N SER A 225 3.50 -9.49 -18.68
CA SER A 225 4.96 -9.67 -18.70
C SER A 225 5.33 -10.85 -19.57
N LEU A 226 6.48 -10.74 -20.25
CA LEU A 226 7.03 -11.78 -21.10
C LEU A 226 8.48 -12.03 -20.69
N TYR A 227 8.89 -13.30 -20.66
CA TYR A 227 10.28 -13.68 -20.47
C TYR A 227 10.60 -14.88 -21.35
N PHE A 228 11.64 -14.76 -22.18
CA PHE A 228 12.17 -15.90 -22.93
C PHE A 228 13.24 -16.60 -22.11
N ASP A 229 13.00 -17.87 -21.77
CA ASP A 229 13.96 -18.70 -21.06
C ASP A 229 14.85 -19.44 -22.06
N SER A 230 16.07 -18.93 -22.26
CA SER A 230 17.04 -19.51 -23.19
C SER A 230 17.52 -20.90 -22.81
N SER A 231 17.38 -21.31 -21.53
CA SER A 231 17.78 -22.64 -21.08
C SER A 231 16.79 -23.74 -21.49
N THR A 232 15.52 -23.37 -21.68
CA THR A 232 14.44 -24.30 -22.05
C THR A 232 13.89 -24.04 -23.46
N GLY A 233 14.19 -22.89 -24.05
CA GLY A 233 13.61 -22.44 -25.31
C GLY A 233 12.12 -22.08 -25.19
N CYS A 234 11.63 -21.82 -23.98
CA CYS A 234 10.23 -21.54 -23.72
C CYS A 234 9.97 -20.05 -23.47
N LEU A 235 8.80 -19.59 -23.87
CA LEU A 235 8.27 -18.28 -23.50
C LEU A 235 7.39 -18.40 -22.25
N MET A 236 7.70 -17.60 -21.24
CA MET A 236 6.92 -17.44 -20.02
C MET A 236 6.07 -16.16 -20.12
N ILE A 237 4.78 -16.28 -19.82
CA ILE A 237 3.79 -15.21 -20.00
C ILE A 237 3.07 -15.00 -18.66
N GLY A 238 3.29 -13.86 -18.02
CA GLY A 238 2.59 -13.48 -16.79
C GLY A 238 1.19 -12.97 -17.10
N ASP A 239 0.19 -13.49 -16.38
CA ASP A 239 -1.22 -13.11 -16.56
C ASP A 239 -1.70 -12.22 -15.40
N GLN A 240 -2.27 -11.06 -15.73
CA GLN A 240 -3.01 -10.18 -14.82
C GLN A 240 -4.53 -10.41 -14.85
N GLY A 241 -5.01 -11.29 -15.72
CA GLY A 241 -6.40 -11.73 -15.78
C GLY A 241 -6.72 -12.73 -14.67
N PRO A 242 -7.92 -13.34 -14.70
CA PRO A 242 -8.43 -14.18 -13.61
C PRO A 242 -7.52 -15.35 -13.20
N ASP A 243 -6.69 -15.86 -14.11
CA ASP A 243 -5.80 -16.98 -13.81
C ASP A 243 -4.63 -16.60 -12.90
N MET A 244 -4.18 -15.33 -12.92
CA MET A 244 -3.12 -14.78 -12.04
C MET A 244 -1.88 -15.68 -11.90
N ASN A 245 -1.49 -16.36 -12.98
CA ASN A 245 -0.34 -17.26 -12.99
C ASN A 245 0.51 -17.04 -14.24
N ILE A 246 1.56 -17.85 -14.39
CA ILE A 246 2.48 -17.78 -15.53
C ILE A 246 2.16 -18.93 -16.47
N LYS A 247 1.90 -18.63 -17.75
CA LYS A 247 1.77 -19.64 -18.81
C LYS A 247 3.14 -19.91 -19.43
N ILE A 248 3.42 -21.16 -19.78
CA ILE A 248 4.69 -21.57 -20.39
C ILE A 248 4.38 -22.19 -21.74
N TYR A 249 4.96 -21.61 -22.80
CA TYR A 249 4.81 -22.07 -24.18
C TYR A 249 6.16 -22.50 -24.73
N ASN A 250 6.17 -23.65 -25.40
CA ASN A 250 7.26 -23.97 -26.31
C ASN A 250 7.05 -23.15 -27.58
N ILE A 251 8.10 -22.47 -28.04
CA ILE A 251 8.05 -21.59 -29.22
C ILE A 251 8.95 -22.09 -30.36
N LEU A 252 9.45 -23.32 -30.30
CA LEU A 252 10.15 -23.95 -31.41
C LEU A 252 9.14 -24.36 -32.49
N GLY A 253 9.10 -23.61 -33.59
CA GLY A 253 8.16 -23.84 -34.68
C GLY A 253 6.81 -23.18 -34.40
N VAL A 254 5.72 -23.96 -34.41
CA VAL A 254 4.38 -23.46 -34.08
C VAL A 254 4.21 -23.48 -32.56
N PRO A 255 3.90 -22.35 -31.91
CA PRO A 255 3.80 -22.31 -30.45
C PRO A 255 2.72 -23.21 -29.88
N PHE A 256 3.02 -23.87 -28.76
CA PHE A 256 2.03 -24.68 -28.01
C PHE A 256 2.28 -24.63 -26.49
N PRO A 257 1.22 -24.73 -25.66
CA PRO A 257 1.36 -24.67 -24.22
C PRO A 257 2.04 -25.94 -23.69
N VAL A 258 2.98 -25.79 -22.75
CA VAL A 258 3.68 -26.90 -22.10
C VAL A 258 3.51 -26.93 -20.59
N GLY A 259 2.99 -25.86 -19.97
CA GLY A 259 2.69 -25.85 -18.55
C GLY A 259 2.35 -24.48 -17.99
N THR A 260 2.23 -24.42 -16.67
CA THR A 260 2.02 -23.18 -15.92
C THR A 260 2.87 -23.16 -14.65
N PHE A 261 3.20 -21.97 -14.17
CA PHE A 261 3.79 -21.76 -12.85
C PHE A 261 2.92 -20.80 -12.05
N GLY A 262 2.59 -21.14 -10.80
CA GLY A 262 1.59 -20.42 -10.02
C GLY A 262 0.25 -21.16 -9.95
N ILE A 263 -0.49 -20.95 -8.86
CA ILE A 263 -1.84 -21.47 -8.70
C ILE A 263 -2.78 -20.70 -9.64
N GLN A 264 -3.54 -21.41 -10.46
CA GLN A 264 -4.57 -20.78 -11.29
C GLN A 264 -5.65 -20.18 -10.40
N GLY A 265 -6.01 -18.91 -10.63
CA GLY A 265 -6.86 -18.13 -9.73
C GLY A 265 -6.08 -17.42 -8.62
N GLY A 266 -4.77 -17.66 -8.50
CA GLY A 266 -3.88 -16.95 -7.58
C GLY A 266 -4.40 -16.92 -6.14
N TYR A 267 -4.42 -15.74 -5.54
CA TYR A 267 -4.94 -15.49 -4.21
C TYR A 267 -6.48 -15.66 -4.09
N LEU A 268 -7.22 -15.68 -5.20
CA LEU A 268 -8.67 -15.90 -5.22
C LEU A 268 -9.08 -17.38 -5.31
N ASP A 269 -8.14 -18.29 -5.60
CA ASP A 269 -8.45 -19.72 -5.68
C ASP A 269 -8.90 -20.28 -4.32
N THR A 270 -10.09 -20.88 -4.29
CA THR A 270 -10.69 -21.49 -3.09
C THR A 270 -10.37 -22.97 -2.94
N THR A 271 -9.73 -23.59 -3.93
CA THR A 271 -9.41 -25.02 -3.92
C THR A 271 -8.16 -25.30 -3.07
N THR A 272 -7.15 -24.43 -3.17
CA THR A 272 -5.85 -24.57 -2.51
C THR A 272 -5.66 -23.60 -1.35
N GLY A 273 -6.63 -22.72 -1.07
CA GLY A 273 -6.54 -21.72 -0.03
C GLY A 273 -7.84 -20.98 0.24
N ILE A 274 -7.77 -20.00 1.15
CA ILE A 274 -8.88 -19.10 1.45
C ILE A 274 -8.86 -17.98 0.43
N LYS A 275 -10.02 -17.63 -0.15
CA LYS A 275 -10.14 -16.49 -1.08
C LYS A 275 -9.57 -15.21 -0.44
N GLY A 276 -8.74 -14.47 -1.17
CA GLY A 276 -8.02 -13.29 -0.67
C GLY A 276 -6.67 -13.61 -0.01
N ARG A 277 -6.42 -14.85 0.42
CA ARG A 277 -5.16 -15.24 1.08
C ARG A 277 -4.02 -15.34 0.07
N VAL A 278 -2.98 -14.53 0.29
CA VAL A 278 -1.74 -14.59 -0.48
C VAL A 278 -0.84 -15.71 0.03
N GLY A 279 0.17 -16.09 -0.76
CA GLY A 279 1.07 -17.18 -0.37
C GLY A 279 2.11 -17.52 -1.42
N ASP A 280 2.83 -18.60 -1.18
CA ASP A 280 3.68 -19.22 -2.21
C ASP A 280 2.83 -19.52 -3.46
N LYS A 281 3.27 -19.04 -4.63
CA LYS A 281 2.61 -19.23 -5.93
C LYS A 281 1.14 -18.76 -6.06
N ARG A 282 0.55 -18.18 -5.00
CA ARG A 282 -0.79 -17.58 -5.00
C ARG A 282 -0.67 -16.09 -5.31
N PHE A 283 -0.32 -15.79 -6.56
CA PHE A 283 -0.05 -14.41 -6.99
C PHE A 283 -1.33 -13.57 -7.08
N THR A 284 -1.16 -12.25 -7.10
CA THR A 284 -2.25 -11.28 -7.28
C THR A 284 -2.30 -10.73 -8.71
N ARG A 285 -1.17 -10.30 -9.25
CA ARG A 285 -1.00 -9.75 -10.62
C ARG A 285 0.43 -9.97 -11.09
N VAL A 286 0.71 -10.86 -12.03
CA VAL A 286 2.10 -11.10 -12.46
C VAL A 286 2.57 -10.02 -13.46
N THR A 287 3.45 -9.12 -13.02
CA THR A 287 3.84 -7.92 -13.78
C THR A 287 5.31 -7.90 -14.19
N GLY A 288 6.12 -8.82 -13.65
CA GLY A 288 7.49 -9.04 -14.10
C GLY A 288 7.93 -10.48 -13.89
N ILE A 289 8.73 -10.98 -14.84
CA ILE A 289 9.30 -12.32 -14.82
C ILE A 289 10.75 -12.21 -15.28
N GLY A 290 11.67 -12.90 -14.60
CA GLY A 290 13.02 -13.10 -15.11
C GLY A 290 13.75 -14.21 -14.39
N LYS A 291 14.81 -14.74 -15.00
CA LYS A 291 15.74 -15.67 -14.36
C LYS A 291 17.16 -15.15 -14.39
N ASP A 292 17.92 -15.52 -13.38
CA ASP A 292 19.39 -15.38 -13.39
C ASP A 292 20.07 -16.57 -14.11
N ALA A 293 21.39 -16.51 -14.24
CA ALA A 293 22.17 -17.57 -14.87
C ALA A 293 22.25 -18.86 -14.02
N ALA A 294 21.90 -18.81 -12.73
CA ALA A 294 21.79 -19.98 -11.87
C ALA A 294 20.44 -20.70 -12.03
N GLY A 295 19.49 -20.08 -12.75
CA GLY A 295 18.15 -20.61 -12.98
C GLY A 295 17.14 -20.26 -11.89
N ASN A 296 17.49 -19.36 -10.96
CA ASN A 296 16.51 -18.83 -10.00
C ASN A 296 15.48 -17.99 -10.75
N LEU A 297 14.21 -18.19 -10.45
CA LEU A 297 13.09 -17.46 -11.04
C LEU A 297 12.65 -16.34 -10.11
N TYR A 298 12.55 -15.14 -10.66
CA TYR A 298 12.02 -13.97 -9.97
C TYR A 298 10.68 -13.60 -10.57
N VAL A 299 9.69 -13.42 -9.69
CA VAL A 299 8.34 -13.02 -10.08
C VAL A 299 8.00 -11.75 -9.31
N LEU A 300 7.79 -10.66 -10.05
CA LEU A 300 7.17 -9.46 -9.52
C LEU A 300 5.65 -9.63 -9.68
N ASN A 301 4.94 -9.54 -8.56
CA ASN A 301 3.50 -9.49 -8.56
C ASN A 301 2.98 -8.31 -7.73
N ASN A 302 1.90 -7.67 -8.19
CA ASN A 302 1.38 -6.46 -7.55
C ASN A 302 0.03 -6.73 -6.87
N PRO A 303 -0.07 -6.61 -5.53
CA PRO A 303 -1.35 -6.66 -4.83
C PRO A 303 -2.36 -5.69 -5.43
N TRP A 304 -3.65 -6.05 -5.46
CA TRP A 304 -4.71 -5.17 -5.92
C TRP A 304 -5.02 -4.07 -4.91
N GLY A 305 -5.56 -2.98 -5.41
CA GLY A 305 -5.59 -1.69 -4.73
C GLY A 305 -4.83 -0.66 -5.53
N GLY A 306 -4.93 0.58 -5.07
CA GLY A 306 -4.47 1.74 -5.80
C GLY A 306 -5.55 2.30 -6.72
N SER A 307 -5.82 3.59 -6.58
CA SER A 307 -6.92 4.32 -7.22
C SER A 307 -6.47 4.88 -8.58
N TRP A 308 -6.63 6.19 -8.81
CA TRP A 308 -6.37 6.87 -10.07
C TRP A 308 -4.91 6.82 -10.57
N ASP A 309 -3.95 6.43 -9.72
CA ASP A 309 -2.53 6.36 -10.07
C ASP A 309 -1.88 5.06 -9.59
N LEU A 310 -2.15 3.96 -10.31
CA LEU A 310 -1.45 2.67 -10.13
C LEU A 310 0.09 2.78 -10.15
N GLY A 311 0.65 3.90 -10.62
CA GLY A 311 2.08 4.26 -10.60
C GLY A 311 2.60 4.69 -9.23
N ARG A 312 1.73 5.20 -8.36
CA ARG A 312 2.06 5.80 -7.07
C ARG A 312 1.72 4.94 -5.86
N ASP A 313 0.67 4.13 -5.95
CA ASP A 313 0.03 3.51 -4.78
C ASP A 313 -0.04 1.98 -4.81
N GLY A 314 0.47 1.34 -5.88
CA GLY A 314 0.55 -0.12 -5.95
C GLY A 314 1.55 -0.74 -4.97
N GLY A 315 1.28 -1.96 -4.50
CA GLY A 315 2.23 -2.73 -3.71
C GLY A 315 3.34 -3.39 -4.54
N THR A 316 4.56 -3.45 -4.01
CA THR A 316 5.65 -4.29 -4.50
C THR A 316 5.63 -5.64 -3.77
N ASP A 317 5.56 -6.75 -4.50
CA ASP A 317 5.75 -8.10 -3.93
C ASP A 317 6.57 -8.94 -4.91
N ILE A 318 7.85 -9.14 -4.60
CA ILE A 318 8.82 -9.88 -5.42
C ILE A 318 9.08 -11.21 -4.73
N HIS A 319 8.90 -12.31 -5.46
CA HIS A 319 9.24 -13.65 -4.99
C HIS A 319 10.46 -14.19 -5.75
N SER A 320 11.41 -14.79 -5.03
CA SER A 320 12.50 -15.59 -5.61
C SER A 320 12.22 -17.07 -5.43
N TYR A 321 12.44 -17.85 -6.48
CA TYR A 321 12.29 -19.29 -6.50
C TYR A 321 13.56 -19.97 -6.98
N ASP A 322 13.92 -21.11 -6.41
CA ASP A 322 15.01 -21.93 -6.95
C ASP A 322 14.65 -22.56 -8.31
N GLY A 323 15.61 -23.25 -8.95
CA GLY A 323 15.38 -23.94 -10.23
C GLY A 323 14.34 -25.08 -10.18
N PHE A 324 13.91 -25.50 -8.99
CA PHE A 324 12.83 -26.47 -8.77
C PHE A 324 11.49 -25.79 -8.48
N GLY A 325 11.48 -24.46 -8.36
CA GLY A 325 10.30 -23.68 -8.06
C GLY A 325 9.96 -23.60 -6.57
N HIS A 326 10.89 -23.88 -5.65
CA HIS A 326 10.68 -23.62 -4.22
C HIS A 326 10.94 -22.16 -3.88
N LEU A 327 10.04 -21.54 -3.12
CA LEU A 327 10.21 -20.17 -2.67
C LEU A 327 11.46 -20.06 -1.79
N GLN A 328 12.36 -19.14 -2.13
CA GLN A 328 13.58 -18.86 -1.36
C GLN A 328 13.37 -17.68 -0.41
N TRP A 329 12.83 -16.57 -0.92
CA TRP A 329 12.61 -15.33 -0.16
C TRP A 329 11.62 -14.41 -0.89
N LYS A 330 11.18 -13.38 -0.17
CA LYS A 330 10.29 -12.32 -0.68
C LYS A 330 10.85 -10.93 -0.36
N LEU A 331 10.57 -9.96 -1.22
CA LEU A 331 10.77 -8.54 -0.98
C LEU A 331 9.44 -7.81 -1.17
N GLN A 332 8.98 -7.12 -0.14
CA GLN A 332 7.64 -6.59 -0.04
C GLN A 332 7.62 -5.13 0.43
N SER A 333 6.79 -4.33 -0.23
CA SER A 333 6.46 -2.95 0.11
C SER A 333 4.96 -2.77 -0.15
N LEU A 334 4.14 -2.85 0.89
CA LEU A 334 2.70 -3.16 0.78
C LEU A 334 1.79 -2.04 1.32
N ASN A 335 2.36 -0.97 1.86
CA ASN A 335 1.61 0.12 2.46
C ASN A 335 2.28 1.48 2.19
N PHE A 336 1.79 2.20 1.19
CA PHE A 336 2.17 3.58 0.91
C PHE A 336 1.07 4.52 1.42
N GLU A 337 1.44 5.62 2.09
CA GLU A 337 0.51 6.64 2.63
C GLU A 337 -0.72 6.05 3.37
N GLY A 338 -0.55 4.93 4.08
CA GLY A 338 -1.65 4.16 4.69
C GLY A 338 -1.43 3.78 6.16
N VAL A 339 -2.51 3.33 6.82
CA VAL A 339 -2.48 2.78 8.18
C VAL A 339 -3.35 1.53 8.27
N ALA A 340 -2.99 0.61 9.15
CA ALA A 340 -3.76 -0.62 9.39
C ALA A 340 -4.32 -0.65 10.82
N ALA A 341 -5.64 -0.81 10.96
CA ALA A 341 -6.30 -0.90 12.26
C ALA A 341 -6.03 -2.26 12.93
N PRO A 342 -5.64 -2.31 14.22
CA PRO A 342 -5.59 -3.57 14.97
C PRO A 342 -6.99 -4.18 15.05
N ASP A 343 -7.11 -5.49 14.79
CA ASP A 343 -8.38 -6.19 14.76
C ASP A 343 -8.86 -6.61 16.15
N PRO A 344 -9.98 -6.06 16.66
CA PRO A 344 -10.52 -6.46 17.97
C PRO A 344 -10.89 -7.95 18.02
N GLY A 345 -11.34 -8.53 16.90
CA GLY A 345 -11.72 -9.93 16.81
C GLY A 345 -10.56 -10.92 16.99
N THR A 346 -9.31 -10.44 16.94
CA THR A 346 -8.10 -11.24 17.19
C THR A 346 -7.25 -10.66 18.32
N ASP A 347 -7.84 -9.78 19.14
CA ASP A 347 -7.17 -9.05 20.22
C ASP A 347 -5.87 -8.36 19.75
N GLY A 348 -5.94 -7.71 18.59
CA GLY A 348 -4.83 -6.96 17.99
C GLY A 348 -3.73 -7.82 17.36
N ALA A 349 -3.97 -9.11 17.11
CA ALA A 349 -2.99 -9.96 16.41
C ALA A 349 -2.95 -9.71 14.89
N TYR A 350 -4.08 -9.34 14.29
CA TYR A 350 -4.18 -8.96 12.88
C TYR A 350 -4.34 -7.45 12.73
N PHE A 351 -3.87 -6.92 11.59
CA PHE A 351 -3.94 -5.50 11.25
C PHE A 351 -4.58 -5.34 9.87
N TYR A 352 -5.66 -4.57 9.78
CA TYR A 352 -6.44 -4.36 8.56
C TYR A 352 -6.16 -2.96 8.01
N GLY A 353 -5.41 -2.89 6.91
CA GLY A 353 -5.37 -1.70 6.06
C GLY A 353 -6.61 -1.64 5.17
N GLY A 354 -6.70 -0.60 4.35
CA GLY A 354 -7.83 -0.47 3.41
C GLY A 354 -7.83 -1.51 2.28
N THR A 355 -6.67 -2.06 1.91
CA THR A 355 -6.52 -3.06 0.83
C THR A 355 -5.90 -4.38 1.28
N ASN A 356 -5.16 -4.41 2.41
CA ASN A 356 -4.32 -5.55 2.80
C ASN A 356 -4.46 -5.90 4.29
N ILE A 357 -4.18 -7.16 4.63
CA ILE A 357 -4.17 -7.66 6.01
C ILE A 357 -2.76 -8.13 6.37
N TYR A 358 -2.30 -7.73 7.56
CA TYR A 358 -0.99 -8.07 8.11
C TYR A 358 -1.10 -8.74 9.48
N THR A 359 -0.04 -9.42 9.90
CA THR A 359 0.12 -9.94 11.28
C THR A 359 1.60 -10.03 11.65
N GLY A 360 1.90 -10.15 12.95
CA GLY A 360 3.25 -10.36 13.45
C GLY A 360 4.04 -9.07 13.69
N THR A 361 5.36 -9.20 13.59
CA THR A 361 6.38 -8.22 13.98
C THR A 361 7.52 -8.20 12.97
N ALA A 362 8.40 -7.21 13.00
CA ALA A 362 9.61 -7.13 12.17
C ALA A 362 9.32 -7.29 10.66
N GLY A 363 8.40 -6.49 10.14
CA GLY A 363 7.89 -6.55 8.76
C GLY A 363 6.63 -7.39 8.63
N GLY A 364 6.44 -8.32 9.56
CA GLY A 364 5.24 -9.13 9.68
C GLY A 364 5.03 -10.07 8.50
N THR A 365 3.84 -10.63 8.43
CA THR A 365 3.38 -11.48 7.34
C THR A 365 2.30 -10.74 6.55
N PHE A 366 2.46 -10.69 5.23
CA PHE A 366 1.36 -10.34 4.33
C PHE A 366 0.37 -11.51 4.28
N VAL A 367 -0.79 -11.34 4.92
CA VAL A 367 -1.80 -12.41 5.07
C VAL A 367 -2.67 -12.49 3.84
N ALA A 368 -3.21 -11.35 3.42
CA ALA A 368 -4.23 -11.30 2.39
C ALA A 368 -4.29 -9.94 1.70
N ASN A 369 -4.65 -9.97 0.43
CA ASN A 369 -5.15 -8.83 -0.31
C ASN A 369 -6.68 -8.93 -0.35
N THR A 370 -7.38 -7.85 -0.01
CA THR A 370 -8.82 -7.87 0.29
C THR A 370 -9.69 -7.36 -0.86
N VAL A 371 -9.06 -6.95 -1.95
CA VAL A 371 -9.72 -6.50 -3.18
C VAL A 371 -9.94 -7.71 -4.07
N ASP A 372 -11.11 -7.85 -4.70
CA ASP A 372 -11.36 -8.84 -5.74
C ASP A 372 -11.94 -8.12 -6.97
N PRO A 373 -11.12 -7.83 -7.98
CA PRO A 373 -11.54 -7.08 -9.16
C PRO A 373 -12.40 -7.91 -10.12
N ILE A 374 -12.52 -9.23 -9.90
CA ILE A 374 -13.24 -10.14 -10.79
C ILE A 374 -14.71 -10.20 -10.37
N ASP A 375 -14.97 -10.49 -9.10
CA ASP A 375 -16.34 -10.54 -8.58
C ASP A 375 -16.88 -9.15 -8.24
N TYR A 376 -16.00 -8.18 -7.92
CA TYR A 376 -16.36 -6.80 -7.58
C TYR A 376 -15.61 -5.77 -8.46
N PRO A 377 -15.86 -5.72 -9.78
CA PRO A 377 -15.16 -4.81 -10.69
C PRO A 377 -15.46 -3.32 -10.46
N SER A 378 -16.49 -3.00 -9.66
CA SER A 378 -16.86 -1.64 -9.26
C SER A 378 -16.35 -1.26 -7.88
N ASP A 379 -15.47 -2.05 -7.26
CA ASP A 379 -14.85 -1.72 -5.98
C ASP A 379 -14.16 -0.35 -6.08
N PRO A 380 -14.46 0.60 -5.17
CA PRO A 380 -13.91 1.95 -5.24
C PRO A 380 -12.38 1.97 -5.14
N ARG A 381 -11.77 0.95 -4.51
CA ARG A 381 -10.31 0.84 -4.31
C ARG A 381 -9.54 0.54 -5.60
N ILE A 382 -10.23 0.30 -6.71
CA ILE A 382 -9.66 0.11 -8.06
C ILE A 382 -10.33 1.03 -9.10
N ASN A 383 -11.13 1.99 -8.64
CA ASN A 383 -11.77 2.95 -9.53
C ASN A 383 -10.80 4.05 -9.95
N ILE A 384 -10.38 4.02 -11.22
CA ILE A 384 -9.46 5.01 -11.79
C ILE A 384 -10.00 6.45 -11.78
N ASN A 385 -11.31 6.63 -11.61
CA ASN A 385 -11.94 7.95 -11.54
C ASN A 385 -12.04 8.48 -10.10
N ASP A 386 -11.76 7.67 -9.10
CA ASP A 386 -11.64 8.14 -7.73
C ASP A 386 -10.40 9.02 -7.63
N ARG A 387 -10.54 10.25 -7.15
CA ARG A 387 -9.43 11.23 -7.06
C ARG A 387 -8.84 11.30 -5.66
N SER A 388 -9.36 10.53 -4.72
CA SER A 388 -8.80 10.36 -3.39
C SER A 388 -7.35 9.88 -3.50
N ARG A 389 -6.50 10.30 -2.57
CA ARG A 389 -5.11 9.80 -2.50
C ARG A 389 -5.12 8.47 -1.77
N ASP A 390 -5.34 7.43 -2.56
CA ASP A 390 -5.34 6.01 -2.21
C ASP A 390 -6.53 5.62 -1.33
N GLU A 391 -6.71 4.33 -1.09
CA GLU A 391 -7.74 3.81 -0.20
C GLU A 391 -7.12 2.84 0.81
N HIS A 392 -5.99 3.24 1.38
CA HIS A 392 -5.16 2.41 2.27
C HIS A 392 -5.42 2.62 3.76
N LEU A 393 -6.14 3.68 4.15
CA LEU A 393 -6.38 3.97 5.56
C LEU A 393 -7.59 3.17 6.06
N GLY A 394 -7.31 2.06 6.73
CA GLY A 394 -8.33 1.18 7.29
C GLY A 394 -8.86 1.65 8.65
N GLN A 395 -10.18 1.53 8.85
CA GLN A 395 -10.84 1.51 10.16
C GLN A 395 -11.58 0.18 10.28
N LEU A 396 -11.56 -0.44 11.46
CA LEU A 396 -12.20 -1.74 11.64
C LEU A 396 -13.02 -1.76 12.92
N ALA A 397 -14.28 -2.20 12.79
CA ALA A 397 -15.11 -2.60 13.91
C ALA A 397 -15.37 -4.12 13.83
N THR A 398 -15.33 -4.79 14.99
CA THR A 398 -15.77 -6.20 15.11
C THR A 398 -16.98 -6.26 16.01
N VAL A 399 -18.13 -6.64 15.45
CA VAL A 399 -19.41 -6.71 16.16
C VAL A 399 -19.87 -8.16 16.16
N GLY A 400 -19.67 -8.85 17.28
CA GLY A 400 -19.86 -10.29 17.36
C GLY A 400 -18.90 -11.02 16.42
N ALA A 401 -19.43 -11.79 15.48
CA ALA A 401 -18.63 -12.50 14.47
C ALA A 401 -18.33 -11.68 13.20
N ASN A 402 -19.00 -10.52 13.05
CA ASN A 402 -18.93 -9.72 11.83
C ASN A 402 -17.87 -8.63 11.95
N ARG A 403 -17.28 -8.27 10.80
CA ARG A 403 -16.34 -7.16 10.68
C ARG A 403 -16.87 -6.13 9.69
N ILE A 404 -16.75 -4.86 10.05
CA ILE A 404 -16.98 -3.72 9.17
C ILE A 404 -15.64 -3.05 8.95
N LEU A 405 -15.17 -3.05 7.71
CA LEU A 405 -14.00 -2.28 7.29
C LEU A 405 -14.48 -0.98 6.64
N VAL A 406 -13.86 0.13 7.02
CA VAL A 406 -13.95 1.38 6.29
C VAL A 406 -12.59 1.71 5.69
N ALA A 407 -12.54 1.89 4.38
CA ALA A 407 -11.36 2.40 3.68
C ALA A 407 -11.56 3.86 3.28
N SER A 408 -10.48 4.62 3.31
CA SER A 408 -10.45 6.03 2.94
C SER A 408 -9.05 6.42 2.46
N GLY A 409 -8.92 7.51 1.72
CA GLY A 409 -7.62 8.10 1.39
C GLY A 409 -7.02 9.05 2.42
N GLN A 410 -5.90 9.68 2.06
CA GLN A 410 -5.06 10.47 2.96
C GLN A 410 -5.82 11.57 3.74
N ASN A 411 -6.63 12.35 3.02
CA ASN A 411 -7.46 13.44 3.56
C ASN A 411 -8.87 13.32 2.97
N PRO A 412 -9.67 12.36 3.47
CA PRO A 412 -10.88 11.92 2.79
C PRO A 412 -12.07 12.81 3.16
N ASP A 413 -12.91 13.10 2.16
CA ASP A 413 -14.28 13.61 2.38
C ASP A 413 -15.36 12.58 1.99
N THR A 414 -14.92 11.38 1.59
CA THR A 414 -15.72 10.21 1.24
C THR A 414 -15.11 8.96 1.90
N PHE A 415 -15.97 8.06 2.41
CA PHE A 415 -15.58 6.84 3.12
C PHE A 415 -16.30 5.62 2.55
N TYR A 416 -15.57 4.55 2.29
CA TYR A 416 -16.10 3.32 1.66
C TYR A 416 -16.22 2.20 2.67
N PHE A 417 -17.38 1.54 2.71
CA PHE A 417 -17.73 0.51 3.68
C PHE A 417 -17.70 -0.87 3.05
N PHE A 418 -17.18 -1.83 3.80
CA PHE A 418 -17.06 -3.21 3.39
C PHE A 418 -17.35 -4.17 4.55
N HIS A 419 -17.83 -5.37 4.22
CA HIS A 419 -17.99 -6.47 5.15
C HIS A 419 -17.22 -7.71 4.70
N PHE A 420 -17.20 -8.73 5.57
CA PHE A 420 -16.58 -10.03 5.30
C PHE A 420 -17.56 -11.15 5.62
N ASN A 421 -17.51 -12.23 4.84
CA ASN A 421 -18.26 -13.44 5.13
C ASN A 421 -17.47 -14.69 4.77
N ALA A 422 -17.93 -15.84 5.28
CA ALA A 422 -17.21 -17.11 5.12
C ALA A 422 -17.04 -17.52 3.64
N ALA A 423 -18.00 -17.17 2.77
CA ALA A 423 -17.95 -17.52 1.34
C ALA A 423 -16.84 -16.75 0.58
N ASN A 424 -16.47 -15.56 1.06
CA ASN A 424 -15.48 -14.70 0.42
C ASN A 424 -14.14 -14.63 1.16
N GLY A 425 -13.98 -15.37 2.26
CA GLY A 425 -12.71 -15.46 2.97
C GLY A 425 -12.21 -14.10 3.47
N TYR A 426 -11.08 -13.65 2.94
CA TYR A 426 -10.47 -12.37 3.26
C TYR A 426 -10.84 -11.22 2.30
N ILE A 427 -11.72 -11.46 1.32
CA ILE A 427 -12.19 -10.39 0.44
C ILE A 427 -13.17 -9.49 1.20
N ALA A 428 -12.88 -8.19 1.17
CA ALA A 428 -13.76 -7.15 1.69
C ALA A 428 -14.79 -6.80 0.62
N ILE A 429 -16.06 -7.07 0.92
CA ILE A 429 -17.18 -6.95 -0.02
C ILE A 429 -17.72 -5.51 0.03
N PRO A 430 -17.73 -4.75 -1.08
CA PRO A 430 -18.20 -3.35 -1.06
C PRO A 430 -19.69 -3.24 -0.73
N ASP A 431 -20.03 -2.41 0.27
CA ASP A 431 -21.39 -2.25 0.78
C ASP A 431 -21.99 -0.87 0.51
N ALA A 432 -21.26 0.18 0.88
CA ALA A 432 -21.79 1.53 0.92
C ALA A 432 -20.69 2.59 0.84
N THR A 433 -21.12 3.84 0.68
CA THR A 433 -20.27 5.02 0.76
C THR A 433 -20.94 6.06 1.63
N LEU A 434 -20.14 6.84 2.38
CA LEU A 434 -20.57 8.06 3.05
C LEU A 434 -19.74 9.24 2.50
N PRO A 435 -20.35 10.23 1.82
CA PRO A 435 -21.77 10.34 1.50
C PRO A 435 -22.28 9.23 0.57
N GLY A 436 -23.58 8.98 0.61
CA GLY A 436 -24.24 7.96 -0.21
C GLY A 436 -25.64 7.59 0.24
N THR A 437 -26.29 6.73 -0.54
CA THR A 437 -27.68 6.31 -0.33
C THR A 437 -27.90 5.63 1.02
N ALA A 438 -26.94 4.83 1.49
CA ALA A 438 -27.04 4.14 2.78
C ALA A 438 -27.20 5.10 3.97
N PHE A 439 -26.72 6.34 3.84
CA PHE A 439 -26.77 7.37 4.86
C PHE A 439 -27.67 8.56 4.49
N ASN A 440 -28.39 8.46 3.36
CA ASN A 440 -29.31 9.47 2.84
C ASN A 440 -28.73 10.90 2.81
N THR A 441 -27.47 11.03 2.35
CA THR A 441 -26.79 12.33 2.26
C THR A 441 -25.88 12.37 1.05
N THR A 442 -25.74 13.56 0.46
CA THR A 442 -24.74 13.89 -0.56
C THR A 442 -23.68 14.87 -0.03
N ALA A 443 -23.78 15.27 1.24
CA ALA A 443 -22.86 16.22 1.85
C ALA A 443 -21.52 15.51 2.16
N PRO A 444 -20.38 16.06 1.73
CA PRO A 444 -19.06 15.51 2.07
C PRO A 444 -18.82 15.48 3.58
N VAL A 445 -17.97 14.56 4.04
CA VAL A 445 -17.60 14.44 5.45
C VAL A 445 -16.35 15.28 5.71
N ARG A 446 -16.52 16.49 6.25
CA ARG A 446 -15.40 17.44 6.46
C ARG A 446 -15.18 17.86 7.90
N ASP A 447 -16.15 17.59 8.77
CA ASP A 447 -16.07 17.95 10.19
C ASP A 447 -15.79 16.70 11.07
N GLY A 448 -15.16 15.66 10.49
CA GLY A 448 -14.71 14.45 11.18
C GLY A 448 -15.53 13.19 10.90
N PHE A 449 -14.93 12.03 11.12
CA PHE A 449 -15.53 10.70 10.92
C PHE A 449 -15.04 9.71 11.98
N CYS A 450 -15.93 8.84 12.46
CA CYS A 450 -15.59 7.69 13.30
C CYS A 450 -16.52 6.51 12.98
N LEU A 451 -15.91 5.35 12.74
CA LEU A 451 -16.56 4.06 12.92
C LEU A 451 -16.26 3.61 14.35
N ASP A 452 -17.29 3.43 15.19
CA ASP A 452 -17.08 3.01 16.57
C ASP A 452 -17.06 1.48 16.73
N SER A 453 -16.69 0.99 17.92
CA SER A 453 -16.53 -0.44 18.20
C SER A 453 -17.85 -1.23 18.19
N LYS A 454 -19.00 -0.57 18.26
CA LYS A 454 -20.32 -1.18 18.08
C LYS A 454 -20.80 -1.14 16.62
N GLY A 455 -20.03 -0.52 15.73
CA GLY A 455 -20.30 -0.40 14.31
C GLY A 455 -21.20 0.78 13.96
N ASP A 456 -21.50 1.67 14.91
CA ASP A 456 -22.20 2.91 14.60
C ASP A 456 -21.24 3.87 13.88
N VAL A 457 -21.81 4.73 13.05
CA VAL A 457 -21.06 5.74 12.29
C VAL A 457 -21.36 7.12 12.82
N TRP A 458 -20.30 7.88 13.09
CA TRP A 458 -20.35 9.27 13.53
C TRP A 458 -19.68 10.15 12.48
N ALA A 459 -20.37 11.17 11.98
CA ALA A 459 -19.85 12.01 10.91
C ALA A 459 -20.25 13.47 11.06
N GLY A 460 -19.29 14.36 10.83
CA GLY A 460 -19.49 15.79 10.69
C GLY A 460 -19.67 16.13 9.21
N LEU A 461 -20.91 16.38 8.80
CA LEU A 461 -21.25 16.65 7.40
C LEU A 461 -21.07 18.13 7.06
N ASP A 462 -20.40 18.41 5.95
CA ASP A 462 -20.01 19.76 5.51
C ASP A 462 -21.21 20.71 5.52
N LYS A 463 -21.05 21.87 6.18
CA LYS A 463 -22.03 22.97 6.28
C LYS A 463 -23.36 22.60 6.97
N THR A 464 -23.42 21.49 7.70
CA THR A 464 -24.61 21.14 8.50
C THR A 464 -24.55 21.68 9.93
N ASN A 465 -23.36 22.02 10.43
CA ASN A 465 -23.10 22.39 11.83
C ASN A 465 -23.59 21.33 12.84
N ALA A 466 -23.62 20.05 12.42
CA ALA A 466 -24.10 18.94 13.23
C ALA A 466 -23.17 17.73 13.14
N ILE A 467 -23.07 17.01 14.25
CA ILE A 467 -22.54 15.66 14.34
C ILE A 467 -23.71 14.71 14.09
N TRP A 468 -23.57 13.85 13.09
CA TRP A 468 -24.56 12.86 12.71
C TRP A 468 -24.17 11.49 13.25
N HIS A 469 -25.08 10.86 13.96
CA HIS A 469 -24.97 9.48 14.45
C HIS A 469 -25.87 8.58 13.63
N TYR A 470 -25.30 7.55 13.00
CA TYR A 470 -26.01 6.52 12.25
C TYR A 470 -25.87 5.20 13.00
N PRO A 471 -26.89 4.76 13.76
CA PRO A 471 -26.83 3.53 14.54
C PRO A 471 -26.78 2.30 13.63
N LEU A 472 -25.93 1.33 13.94
CA LEU A 472 -25.97 0.01 13.32
C LEU A 472 -27.28 -0.68 13.71
N THR A 473 -28.06 -1.09 12.71
CA THR A 473 -29.34 -1.78 12.93
C THR A 473 -29.19 -3.30 12.99
N GLY A 474 -28.06 -3.82 12.50
CA GLY A 474 -27.74 -5.23 12.49
C GLY A 474 -26.99 -5.64 11.22
N PHE A 475 -26.90 -6.95 11.03
CA PHE A 475 -26.33 -7.58 9.85
C PHE A 475 -27.38 -8.48 9.21
N ASP A 476 -27.38 -8.56 7.88
CA ASP A 476 -28.21 -9.50 7.15
C ASP A 476 -27.65 -10.93 7.21
N VAL A 477 -28.27 -11.88 6.50
CA VAL A 477 -27.84 -13.29 6.45
C VAL A 477 -26.46 -13.49 5.83
N ASN A 478 -25.98 -12.54 5.02
CA ASN A 478 -24.67 -12.57 4.38
C ASN A 478 -23.60 -11.82 5.17
N GLY A 479 -23.98 -11.20 6.30
CA GLY A 479 -23.08 -10.38 7.12
C GLY A 479 -22.98 -8.92 6.65
N GLN A 480 -23.83 -8.47 5.72
CA GLN A 480 -23.85 -7.08 5.27
C GLN A 480 -24.46 -6.17 6.37
N PRO A 481 -23.77 -5.10 6.80
CA PRO A 481 -24.28 -4.17 7.80
C PRO A 481 -25.37 -3.26 7.22
N GLY A 482 -26.31 -2.84 8.06
CA GLY A 482 -27.29 -1.80 7.76
C GLY A 482 -27.32 -0.73 8.84
N TRP A 483 -27.45 0.54 8.46
CA TRP A 483 -27.54 1.67 9.39
C TRP A 483 -28.92 2.32 9.39
N GLY A 484 -29.30 2.86 10.54
CA GLY A 484 -30.54 3.59 10.74
C GLY A 484 -30.47 5.02 10.21
N ALA A 485 -31.58 5.75 10.34
CA ALA A 485 -31.62 7.17 10.01
C ALA A 485 -30.63 7.97 10.87
N GLY A 486 -29.98 8.95 10.25
CA GLY A 486 -29.02 9.82 10.93
C GLY A 486 -29.70 10.69 12.01
N ILE A 487 -29.12 10.69 13.20
CA ILE A 487 -29.53 11.48 14.35
C ILE A 487 -28.55 12.65 14.49
N ALA A 488 -29.04 13.87 14.29
CA ALA A 488 -28.23 15.08 14.32
C ALA A 488 -28.13 15.67 15.73
N THR A 489 -26.91 15.93 16.19
CA THR A 489 -26.60 16.72 17.39
C THR A 489 -25.82 17.96 16.98
N PRO A 490 -26.21 19.18 17.40
CA PRO A 490 -25.44 20.38 17.08
C PRO A 490 -23.97 20.29 17.52
N ILE A 491 -23.06 20.78 16.69
CA ILE A 491 -21.65 20.91 17.09
C ILE A 491 -21.56 21.92 18.24
N PRO A 492 -20.88 21.59 19.36
CA PRO A 492 -20.66 22.55 20.44
C PRO A 492 -19.90 23.77 19.94
N GLY A 493 -20.41 24.98 20.23
CA GLY A 493 -19.81 26.21 19.68
C GLY A 493 -18.35 26.45 20.10
N THR A 494 -17.89 25.83 21.19
CA THR A 494 -16.53 25.93 21.71
C THR A 494 -15.49 25.12 20.93
N ILE A 495 -15.93 24.18 20.07
CA ILE A 495 -15.07 23.35 19.24
C ILE A 495 -15.17 23.67 17.74
N THR A 496 -15.81 24.79 17.36
CA THR A 496 -15.91 25.22 15.96
C THR A 496 -14.63 25.94 15.49
N PRO A 497 -14.11 25.69 14.28
CA PRO A 497 -14.55 24.65 13.34
C PRO A 497 -14.16 23.26 13.85
N LEU A 498 -15.01 22.25 13.65
CA LEU A 498 -14.72 20.86 14.05
C LEU A 498 -13.98 20.15 12.92
N THR A 499 -12.99 19.31 13.23
CA THR A 499 -12.30 18.51 12.19
C THR A 499 -12.12 17.04 12.55
N ARG A 500 -12.28 16.64 13.81
CA ARG A 500 -12.21 15.23 14.23
C ARG A 500 -13.31 14.87 15.21
N ILE A 501 -13.82 13.66 15.04
CA ILE A 501 -14.82 13.02 15.89
C ILE A 501 -14.26 11.64 16.26
N ILE A 502 -14.30 11.29 17.54
CA ILE A 502 -14.14 9.92 18.01
C ILE A 502 -15.23 9.68 19.05
N TYR A 503 -15.92 8.55 18.94
CA TYR A 503 -16.83 8.10 19.98
C TYR A 503 -16.37 6.76 20.55
N LEU A 504 -16.31 6.67 21.87
CA LEU A 504 -15.98 5.45 22.63
C LEU A 504 -17.27 4.93 23.30
N PRO A 505 -17.95 3.93 22.72
CA PRO A 505 -19.24 3.46 23.20
C PRO A 505 -19.15 2.65 24.51
N GLU A 506 -17.96 2.21 24.92
CA GLU A 506 -17.71 1.52 26.20
C GLU A 506 -17.81 2.47 27.40
N SER A 507 -17.48 3.75 27.20
CA SER A 507 -17.44 4.77 28.25
C SER A 507 -18.40 5.94 28.00
N ASP A 508 -19.26 5.84 26.96
CA ASP A 508 -20.13 6.92 26.47
C ASP A 508 -19.37 8.25 26.34
N THR A 509 -18.21 8.22 25.68
CA THR A 509 -17.30 9.36 25.61
C THR A 509 -17.15 9.85 24.18
N MET A 510 -17.52 11.11 23.95
CA MET A 510 -17.28 11.81 22.68
C MET A 510 -16.02 12.67 22.80
N ILE A 511 -15.13 12.57 21.83
CA ILE A 511 -13.88 13.33 21.75
C ILE A 511 -13.90 14.14 20.46
N LEU A 512 -13.84 15.46 20.60
CA LEU A 512 -13.94 16.40 19.48
C LEU A 512 -12.67 17.23 19.38
N ALA A 513 -12.09 17.34 18.19
CA ALA A 513 -10.93 18.19 17.95
C ALA A 513 -11.29 19.39 17.07
N GLN A 514 -10.93 20.59 17.55
CA GLN A 514 -11.09 21.82 16.80
C GLN A 514 -10.09 21.84 15.65
N GLY A 515 -10.48 22.35 14.48
CA GLY A 515 -9.58 22.75 13.42
C GLY A 515 -8.85 24.05 13.72
N VAL A 516 -8.10 24.55 12.75
CA VAL A 516 -7.39 25.83 12.89
C VAL A 516 -8.39 26.98 12.74
N VAL A 517 -8.62 27.74 13.82
CA VAL A 517 -9.56 28.87 13.82
C VAL A 517 -9.17 29.91 12.77
N GLY A 518 -10.13 30.28 11.92
CA GLY A 518 -9.92 31.22 10.82
C GLY A 518 -9.24 30.62 9.58
N SER A 519 -8.93 29.33 9.58
CA SER A 519 -8.42 28.62 8.41
C SER A 519 -9.56 28.00 7.59
N THR A 520 -9.34 27.89 6.27
CA THR A 520 -10.18 27.10 5.36
C THR A 520 -9.72 25.64 5.27
N ASP A 521 -8.57 25.30 5.88
CA ASP A 521 -8.07 23.94 5.94
C ASP A 521 -8.88 23.12 6.96
N TRP A 522 -9.77 22.28 6.44
CA TRP A 522 -10.61 21.35 7.20
C TRP A 522 -9.87 20.04 7.55
N THR A 523 -8.66 19.84 7.02
CA THR A 523 -7.90 18.60 7.20
C THR A 523 -6.96 18.65 8.40
N SER A 524 -6.69 19.82 8.97
CA SER A 524 -5.77 19.99 10.10
C SER A 524 -6.49 20.08 11.44
N ILE A 525 -5.76 19.80 12.51
CA ILE A 525 -6.23 19.96 13.89
C ILE A 525 -5.59 21.24 14.46
N GLY A 526 -6.37 22.03 15.19
CA GLY A 526 -5.90 23.13 16.03
C GLY A 526 -5.31 22.60 17.34
N THR A 527 -5.33 23.41 18.39
CA THR A 527 -4.74 23.03 19.68
C THR A 527 -5.76 22.53 20.70
N ARG A 528 -7.05 22.66 20.44
CA ARG A 528 -8.12 22.36 21.41
C ARG A 528 -8.78 21.02 21.10
N ILE A 529 -8.82 20.14 22.10
CA ILE A 529 -9.59 18.90 22.10
C ILE A 529 -10.52 18.90 23.31
N GLU A 530 -11.78 18.56 23.10
CA GLU A 530 -12.81 18.49 24.14
C GLU A 530 -13.28 17.05 24.32
N VAL A 531 -13.38 16.61 25.57
CA VAL A 531 -13.84 15.28 25.96
C VAL A 531 -15.17 15.40 26.69
N TYR A 532 -16.20 14.72 26.19
CA TYR A 532 -17.56 14.75 26.72
C TYR A 532 -17.94 13.35 27.22
N HIS A 533 -17.93 13.16 28.53
CA HIS A 533 -18.45 11.94 29.14
C HIS A 533 -19.98 12.03 29.28
N GLY A 534 -20.67 10.94 28.94
CA GLY A 534 -22.13 10.88 28.97
C GLY A 534 -22.80 11.49 27.73
N TRP A 535 -22.19 11.38 26.54
CA TRP A 535 -22.70 12.02 25.33
C TRP A 535 -24.11 11.54 24.96
N LEU A 536 -24.33 10.23 24.86
CA LEU A 536 -25.65 9.65 24.64
C LEU A 536 -26.57 9.78 25.86
N ALA A 537 -26.00 9.94 27.06
CA ALA A 537 -26.74 10.34 28.25
C ALA A 537 -27.19 11.83 28.25
N GLY A 538 -26.81 12.60 27.22
CA GLY A 538 -27.27 13.99 26.99
C GLY A 538 -26.25 15.08 27.32
N ASN A 539 -25.03 14.73 27.75
CA ASN A 539 -23.97 15.72 27.94
C ASN A 539 -23.29 16.09 26.61
N THR A 540 -23.90 17.03 25.90
CA THR A 540 -23.40 17.55 24.61
C THR A 540 -22.86 18.98 24.73
N THR A 541 -22.65 19.48 25.96
CA THR A 541 -22.34 20.91 26.20
C THR A 541 -21.26 21.17 27.25
N ILE A 542 -20.93 20.21 28.12
CA ILE A 542 -19.97 20.39 29.20
C ILE A 542 -18.78 19.43 28.99
N PRO A 543 -17.72 19.88 28.30
CA PRO A 543 -16.52 19.07 28.14
C PRO A 543 -15.71 19.04 29.45
N ASN A 544 -15.26 17.85 29.83
CA ASN A 544 -14.34 17.63 30.94
C ASN A 544 -13.59 16.30 30.75
N PRO A 545 -12.26 16.30 30.52
CA PRO A 545 -11.37 17.47 30.44
C PRO A 545 -11.45 18.22 29.10
N VAL A 546 -10.77 19.37 29.06
CA VAL A 546 -10.37 20.04 27.82
C VAL A 546 -8.85 19.92 27.70
N ILE A 547 -8.38 19.25 26.65
CA ILE A 547 -6.96 19.04 26.37
C ILE A 547 -6.49 20.17 25.46
N ASN A 548 -5.45 20.90 25.90
CA ASN A 548 -4.79 21.93 25.10
C ASN A 548 -3.43 21.40 24.66
N LEU A 549 -3.30 21.11 23.37
CA LEU A 549 -2.08 20.64 22.75
C LEU A 549 -1.04 21.75 22.73
N THR A 550 0.16 21.45 23.21
CA THR A 550 1.28 22.39 23.26
C THR A 550 2.21 22.27 22.06
N ARG A 551 2.19 21.12 21.38
CA ARG A 551 2.97 20.87 20.17
C ARG A 551 2.24 21.38 18.93
N ALA A 552 3.00 21.92 18.00
CA ALA A 552 2.49 22.46 16.75
C ALA A 552 2.03 21.35 15.79
N ASN A 553 1.15 21.71 14.87
CA ASN A 553 0.71 20.89 13.73
C ASN A 553 0.21 19.47 14.07
N PRO A 554 -0.72 19.29 15.02
CA PRO A 554 -1.41 18.02 15.19
C PRO A 554 -2.19 17.68 13.91
N LYS A 555 -2.08 16.44 13.45
CA LYS A 555 -2.65 16.00 12.17
C LYS A 555 -3.64 14.85 12.33
N SER A 556 -3.39 13.90 13.21
CA SER A 556 -4.27 12.76 13.42
C SER A 556 -4.46 12.44 14.89
N ILE A 557 -5.62 11.89 15.23
CA ILE A 557 -5.95 11.39 16.56
C ILE A 557 -6.63 10.03 16.50
N THR A 558 -6.44 9.24 17.54
CA THR A 558 -7.17 7.99 17.79
C THR A 558 -7.31 7.80 19.29
N ALA A 559 -8.31 7.08 19.77
CA ALA A 559 -8.49 6.81 21.18
C ALA A 559 -9.00 5.39 21.39
N ALA A 560 -8.60 4.82 22.53
CA ALA A 560 -9.10 3.54 23.04
C ALA A 560 -9.03 3.59 24.57
N GLY A 561 -9.92 2.86 25.25
CA GLY A 561 -9.93 2.82 26.72
C GLY A 561 -9.94 4.22 27.35
N ASN A 562 -8.91 4.54 28.13
CA ASN A 562 -8.78 5.84 28.82
C ASN A 562 -7.71 6.75 28.19
N TYR A 563 -7.26 6.49 26.96
CA TYR A 563 -6.20 7.27 26.32
C TYR A 563 -6.56 7.78 24.93
N LEU A 564 -6.17 9.03 24.70
CA LEU A 564 -6.15 9.70 23.41
C LEU A 564 -4.71 9.75 22.90
N PHE A 565 -4.49 9.33 21.68
CA PHE A 565 -3.21 9.39 21.00
C PHE A 565 -3.22 10.48 19.92
N VAL A 566 -2.19 11.32 19.90
CA VAL A 566 -2.08 12.48 18.99
C VAL A 566 -0.78 12.39 18.18
N GLY A 567 -0.92 12.48 16.86
CA GLY A 567 0.19 12.48 15.90
C GLY A 567 0.33 13.82 15.18
N TYR A 568 1.54 14.14 14.73
CA TYR A 568 1.90 15.46 14.24
C TYR A 568 2.54 15.42 12.85
N VAL A 569 2.43 16.53 12.11
CA VAL A 569 3.05 16.72 10.79
C VAL A 569 4.02 17.90 10.81
N HIS A 570 5.12 17.82 10.07
CA HIS A 570 6.19 18.81 9.94
C HIS A 570 6.82 19.25 11.26
N THR A 571 6.84 18.37 12.27
CA THR A 571 7.37 18.69 13.60
C THR A 571 8.23 17.56 14.14
N VAL A 572 7.60 16.45 14.55
CA VAL A 572 8.24 15.26 15.08
C VAL A 572 7.41 14.02 14.71
N PRO A 573 8.04 12.85 14.53
CA PRO A 573 7.33 11.59 14.24
C PRO A 573 6.69 10.93 15.48
N ASN A 574 6.66 11.65 16.61
CA ASN A 574 6.25 11.13 17.90
C ASN A 574 4.72 11.07 18.03
N VAL A 575 4.24 10.18 18.91
CA VAL A 575 2.81 10.09 19.26
C VAL A 575 2.63 10.40 20.74
N ASP A 576 1.81 11.39 21.06
CA ASP A 576 1.50 11.76 22.45
C ASP A 576 0.30 10.98 22.98
N ALA A 577 0.39 10.49 24.23
CA ALA A 577 -0.67 9.78 24.91
C ALA A 577 -1.24 10.63 26.06
N PHE A 578 -2.45 11.14 25.87
CA PHE A 578 -3.18 11.95 26.86
C PHE A 578 -4.19 11.10 27.61
N ASN A 579 -4.24 11.25 28.92
CA ASN A 579 -5.21 10.61 29.79
C ASN A 579 -6.57 11.28 29.64
N LEU A 580 -7.59 10.52 29.24
CA LEU A 580 -8.93 11.05 28.99
C LEU A 580 -9.66 11.48 30.27
N THR A 581 -9.22 11.03 31.45
CA THR A 581 -9.81 11.46 32.73
C THR A 581 -9.21 12.76 33.23
N THR A 582 -7.89 12.94 33.12
CA THR A 582 -7.19 14.10 33.71
C THR A 582 -6.88 15.20 32.68
N GLY A 583 -6.85 14.86 31.40
CA GLY A 583 -6.36 15.71 30.31
C GLY A 583 -4.84 15.88 30.28
N GLY A 584 -4.11 15.18 31.16
CA GLY A 584 -2.66 15.22 31.24
C GLY A 584 -1.98 14.41 30.14
N LEU A 585 -0.80 14.86 29.71
CA LEU A 585 0.11 14.07 28.87
C LEU A 585 0.86 13.08 29.77
N ASP A 586 0.53 11.81 29.67
CA ASP A 586 1.15 10.77 30.51
C ASP A 586 2.47 10.27 29.90
N THR A 587 2.53 10.16 28.57
CA THR A 587 3.78 9.77 27.88
C THR A 587 3.82 10.27 26.42
N THR A 588 5.02 10.23 25.85
CA THR A 588 5.26 10.41 24.41
C THR A 588 5.94 9.16 23.88
N LEU A 589 5.27 8.49 22.94
CA LEU A 589 5.79 7.35 22.21
C LEU A 589 6.77 7.86 21.15
N ILE A 590 8.06 7.65 21.41
CA ILE A 590 9.13 7.88 20.43
C ILE A 590 9.61 6.52 19.90
N ASN A 591 10.50 6.53 18.91
CA ASN A 591 11.10 5.30 18.41
C ASN A 591 11.99 4.65 19.48
N SER A 592 11.52 3.57 20.11
CA SER A 592 12.27 2.79 21.10
C SER A 592 13.26 1.81 20.46
N ASN A 593 13.25 1.68 19.12
CA ASN A 593 14.06 0.71 18.37
C ASN A 593 14.65 1.33 17.08
N PRO A 594 15.43 2.42 17.18
CA PRO A 594 15.91 3.18 16.01
C PRO A 594 16.94 2.45 15.14
N TYR A 595 17.52 1.35 15.64
CA TYR A 595 18.49 0.56 14.88
C TYR A 595 17.85 -0.38 13.86
N THR A 596 16.56 -0.70 14.03
CA THR A 596 15.85 -1.63 13.13
C THR A 596 14.59 -1.03 12.54
N VAL A 597 14.03 0.02 13.16
CA VAL A 597 12.80 0.68 12.72
C VAL A 597 13.08 2.14 12.38
N TYR A 598 12.65 2.56 11.21
CA TYR A 598 12.52 3.95 10.81
C TYR A 598 11.05 4.34 10.87
N VAL A 599 10.69 5.26 11.76
CA VAL A 599 9.29 5.61 12.04
C VAL A 599 8.70 6.69 11.12
N GLY A 600 9.46 7.10 10.10
CA GLY A 600 9.14 8.26 9.25
C GLY A 600 9.49 9.58 9.91
N ASN A 601 9.14 10.68 9.25
CA ASN A 601 9.28 12.03 9.79
C ASN A 601 7.96 12.57 10.39
N ASP A 602 6.81 12.12 9.89
CA ASP A 602 5.50 12.74 10.12
C ASP A 602 4.36 11.71 10.25
N VAL A 603 3.21 12.18 10.73
CA VAL A 603 1.87 11.61 10.48
C VAL A 603 1.21 12.51 9.45
N ASP A 604 1.16 12.12 8.17
CA ASP A 604 0.78 13.01 7.06
C ASP A 604 -0.67 12.76 6.57
N SER A 605 -1.54 12.24 7.42
CA SER A 605 -2.91 11.87 7.04
C SER A 605 -3.93 12.21 8.13
N MET A 606 -5.16 12.59 7.75
CA MET A 606 -6.22 12.92 8.73
C MET A 606 -6.46 11.80 9.73
N TYR A 607 -6.39 10.56 9.25
CA TYR A 607 -6.60 9.34 10.04
C TYR A 607 -5.39 8.39 10.00
N GLY A 608 -4.18 8.94 9.98
CA GLY A 608 -2.91 8.18 9.99
C GLY A 608 -2.62 7.42 11.28
N LEU A 609 -3.44 7.56 12.32
CA LEU A 609 -3.35 6.78 13.56
C LEU A 609 -4.55 5.85 13.77
N ARG A 610 -4.29 4.66 14.33
CA ARG A 610 -5.31 3.79 14.94
C ARG A 610 -4.83 3.27 16.29
N SER A 611 -5.77 2.95 17.17
CA SER A 611 -5.45 2.38 18.47
C SER A 611 -6.46 1.32 18.88
N TYR A 612 -5.99 0.38 19.69
CA TYR A 612 -6.82 -0.67 20.29
C TYR A 612 -6.26 -1.00 21.68
N LEU A 613 -7.15 -1.18 22.65
CA LEU A 613 -6.80 -1.67 23.99
C LEU A 613 -7.02 -3.18 24.02
N ARG A 614 -5.93 -3.93 24.18
CA ARG A 614 -5.97 -5.38 24.26
C ARG A 614 -6.55 -5.85 25.59
N SER A 615 -7.00 -7.10 25.60
CA SER A 615 -7.56 -7.76 26.79
C SER A 615 -6.62 -7.80 28.00
N ASN A 616 -5.30 -7.72 27.77
CA ASN A 616 -4.26 -7.70 28.81
C ASN A 616 -3.90 -6.30 29.32
N GLY A 617 -4.57 -5.25 28.85
CA GLY A 617 -4.29 -3.85 29.23
C GLY A 617 -3.22 -3.15 28.39
N GLU A 618 -2.64 -3.81 27.39
CA GLU A 618 -1.68 -3.21 26.45
C GLU A 618 -2.42 -2.40 25.37
N TYR A 619 -1.98 -1.16 25.14
CA TYR A 619 -2.39 -0.35 24.00
C TYR A 619 -1.53 -0.70 22.79
N VAL A 620 -2.18 -1.00 21.66
CA VAL A 620 -1.56 -1.12 20.35
C VAL A 620 -1.93 0.12 19.56
N VAL A 621 -0.93 0.92 19.17
CA VAL A 621 -1.12 2.15 18.40
C VAL A 621 -0.38 2.02 17.09
N THR A 622 -1.10 2.12 15.97
CA THR A 622 -0.50 2.07 14.64
C THR A 622 -0.38 3.46 14.05
N LYS A 623 0.69 3.70 13.31
CA LYS A 623 1.01 4.97 12.67
C LYS A 623 1.42 4.74 11.22
N ASP A 624 0.98 5.63 10.32
CA ASP A 624 1.42 5.68 8.93
C ASP A 624 2.93 5.99 8.81
N ASN A 625 3.60 5.34 7.87
CA ASN A 625 4.99 5.61 7.52
C ASN A 625 5.16 5.56 6.01
N TYR A 626 4.70 6.62 5.37
CA TYR A 626 4.77 6.78 3.91
C TYR A 626 6.21 6.81 3.40
N ASN A 627 7.14 7.39 4.15
CA ASN A 627 8.57 7.42 3.83
C ASN A 627 9.20 6.02 3.75
N GLY A 628 8.90 5.16 4.73
CA GLY A 628 9.41 3.80 4.82
C GLY A 628 8.49 2.75 4.20
N THR A 629 7.38 3.18 3.58
CA THR A 629 6.34 2.34 2.99
C THR A 629 5.91 1.17 3.90
N SER A 630 5.66 1.49 5.17
CA SER A 630 5.30 0.53 6.22
C SER A 630 4.21 1.07 7.14
N VAL A 631 3.78 0.26 8.11
CA VAL A 631 2.95 0.69 9.23
C VAL A 631 3.76 0.50 10.52
N ILE A 632 3.90 1.55 11.30
CA ILE A 632 4.59 1.52 12.60
C ILE A 632 3.60 1.05 13.66
N ILE A 633 4.07 0.24 14.59
CA ILE A 633 3.28 -0.26 15.71
C ILE A 633 4.01 0.07 17.01
N TYR A 634 3.35 0.86 17.84
CA TYR A 634 3.72 1.05 19.24
C TYR A 634 2.88 0.12 20.10
N ARG A 635 3.54 -0.50 21.10
CA ARG A 635 2.86 -1.24 22.17
C ARG A 635 3.23 -0.62 23.49
N TRP A 636 2.24 -0.29 24.30
CA TRP A 636 2.43 0.48 25.53
C TRP A 636 1.47 0.02 26.63
N THR A 637 1.99 -0.15 27.84
CA THR A 637 1.18 -0.39 29.03
C THR A 637 1.44 0.76 30.02
N PRO A 638 0.44 1.61 30.31
CA PRO A 638 0.56 2.76 31.20
C PRO A 638 1.02 2.41 32.62
#